data_AF-A0A5B7TZG9-F1
#
_entry.id   AF-A0A5B7TZG9-F1
#
_cell.length_a   1.000
_cell.length_b   1.000
_cell.length_c   1.000
_cell.angle_alpha   90.00
_cell.angle_beta   90.00
_cell.angle_gamma   90.00
#
_symmetry.space_group_name_H-M   'P 1'
#
loop_
_entity.id
_entity.type
_entity.pdbx_description
1 polymer ?
#
loop_
_entity_poly.entity_id
_entity_poly.type
_entity_poly.pdbx_seq_one_letter_code
_entity_poly.pdbx_strand_id
1 'polypeptide(L)'
;MKNILFILMLLSIQAVCGQTPEQQKMIEKAERMQDSIMNTPEMKAMIKQMESIEKAQKSAFQTETKTIPKGKANYDKYLTNTLSSNNNKKLKGWNNGVADLVFDYNYDVRNDKVVSVKVGIIKADGTIELNPINKLPILKPLHNYKNSNRFFDIHNADVYQFKNENAGFKMNSYLSVQQNNIKIGTFTIGNSAKVTRNLLTPGDLYFGDEGYMLSWVYVEEACAIRANENWKGDLGNTGTPLIVETNVVYDLSLKSGWNLVKTEIIGAYQFPNAPEEDRSRFKKHNHTVIAEIPKDATYFFRSAEHY
;
A
#
# COMPACT_ATOMS: atom_id res chain seq x y z
N MET A 1 -8.29 -63.21 -5.26
CA MET A 1 -9.57 -63.00 -5.95
C MET A 1 -10.35 -61.98 -5.14
N LYS A 2 -10.38 -60.73 -5.61
CA LYS A 2 -11.45 -60.27 -6.51
C LYS A 2 -12.79 -60.52 -5.81
N ASN A 3 -13.14 -59.66 -4.85
CA ASN A 3 -14.53 -59.48 -4.39
C ASN A 3 -14.69 -58.26 -3.46
N ILE A 4 -13.60 -57.69 -2.92
CA ILE A 4 -13.70 -56.44 -2.13
C ILE A 4 -13.54 -55.18 -3.03
N LEU A 5 -12.81 -55.29 -4.15
CA LEU A 5 -12.59 -54.17 -5.07
C LEU A 5 -13.80 -53.87 -5.99
N PHE A 6 -14.81 -54.75 -6.03
CA PHE A 6 -16.02 -54.54 -6.85
C PHE A 6 -17.19 -53.92 -6.07
N ILE A 7 -17.16 -53.97 -4.73
CA ILE A 7 -18.24 -53.42 -3.88
C ILE A 7 -18.01 -51.92 -3.58
N LEU A 8 -16.76 -51.47 -3.56
CA LEU A 8 -16.43 -50.05 -3.37
C LEU A 8 -16.61 -49.18 -4.63
N MET A 9 -16.72 -49.80 -5.81
CA MET A 9 -17.03 -49.09 -7.07
C MET A 9 -18.53 -49.00 -7.39
N LEU A 10 -19.40 -49.60 -6.56
CA LEU A 10 -20.86 -49.60 -6.72
C LEU A 10 -21.58 -48.61 -5.79
N LEU A 11 -20.84 -47.82 -5.01
CA LEU A 11 -21.38 -46.77 -4.13
C LEU A 11 -21.30 -45.35 -4.72
N SER A 12 -20.84 -45.21 -5.96
CA SER A 12 -20.71 -43.92 -6.66
C SER A 12 -21.83 -43.61 -7.65
N ILE A 13 -22.95 -44.33 -7.61
CA ILE A 13 -24.11 -44.03 -8.47
C ILE A 13 -25.38 -44.11 -7.62
N GLN A 14 -26.14 -43.01 -7.58
CA GLN A 14 -27.46 -42.78 -6.99
C GLN A 14 -27.53 -42.22 -5.56
N ALA A 15 -27.25 -40.91 -5.45
CA ALA A 15 -28.00 -40.02 -4.57
C ALA A 15 -28.23 -38.69 -5.29
N VAL A 16 -29.13 -38.72 -6.29
CA VAL A 16 -29.82 -37.52 -6.77
C VAL A 16 -30.81 -37.14 -5.67
N CYS A 17 -30.43 -36.22 -4.79
CA CYS A 17 -31.42 -35.52 -3.97
C CYS A 17 -32.08 -34.47 -4.86
N GLY A 18 -33.25 -34.79 -5.41
CA GLY A 18 -34.16 -33.80 -5.97
C GLY A 18 -34.54 -32.78 -4.91
N GLN A 19 -34.65 -31.51 -5.31
CA GLN A 19 -35.16 -30.44 -4.45
C GLN A 19 -36.54 -30.83 -3.91
N THR A 20 -36.80 -30.50 -2.64
CA THR A 20 -38.11 -30.79 -2.06
C THR A 20 -39.19 -29.92 -2.73
N PRO A 21 -40.44 -30.41 -2.88
CA PRO A 21 -41.54 -29.64 -3.48
C PRO A 21 -41.78 -28.27 -2.83
N GLU A 22 -41.39 -28.09 -1.57
CA GLU A 22 -41.46 -26.82 -0.85
C GLU A 22 -40.39 -25.82 -1.30
N GLN A 23 -39.17 -26.27 -1.58
CA GLN A 23 -38.11 -25.43 -2.14
C GLN A 23 -38.47 -24.95 -3.55
N GLN A 24 -39.09 -25.81 -4.35
CA GLN A 24 -39.51 -25.46 -5.71
C GLN A 24 -40.65 -24.42 -5.71
N LYS A 25 -41.59 -24.51 -4.76
CA LYS A 25 -42.63 -23.48 -4.55
C LYS A 25 -42.06 -22.13 -4.10
N MET A 26 -40.98 -22.12 -3.30
CA MET A 26 -40.33 -20.87 -2.89
C MET A 26 -39.59 -20.20 -4.06
N ILE A 27 -38.98 -20.98 -4.96
CA ILE A 27 -38.33 -20.48 -6.17
C ILE A 27 -39.37 -19.89 -7.13
N GLU A 28 -40.46 -20.60 -7.41
CA GLU A 28 -41.55 -20.08 -8.27
C GLU A 28 -42.18 -18.81 -7.70
N LYS A 29 -42.29 -18.68 -6.36
CA LYS A 29 -42.79 -17.47 -5.72
C LYS A 29 -41.81 -16.30 -5.85
N ALA A 30 -40.51 -16.56 -5.74
CA ALA A 30 -39.47 -15.55 -5.92
C ALA A 30 -39.41 -15.05 -7.37
N GLU A 31 -39.51 -15.96 -8.35
CA GLU A 31 -39.56 -15.62 -9.78
C GLU A 31 -40.79 -14.76 -10.11
N ARG A 32 -41.98 -15.12 -9.57
CA ARG A 32 -43.19 -14.31 -9.77
C ARG A 32 -43.11 -12.93 -9.11
N MET A 33 -42.42 -12.80 -7.97
CA MET A 33 -42.19 -11.50 -7.34
C MET A 33 -41.22 -10.64 -8.15
N GLN A 34 -40.18 -11.24 -8.73
CA GLN A 34 -39.24 -10.58 -9.62
C GLN A 34 -39.93 -10.11 -10.91
N ASP A 35 -40.75 -10.96 -11.54
CA ASP A 35 -41.54 -10.62 -12.71
C ASP A 35 -42.57 -9.51 -12.43
N SER A 36 -43.13 -9.46 -11.21
CA SER A 36 -44.05 -8.40 -10.78
C SER A 36 -43.34 -7.06 -10.57
N ILE A 37 -42.07 -7.07 -10.12
CA ILE A 37 -41.26 -5.85 -9.94
C ILE A 37 -40.79 -5.32 -11.30
N MET A 38 -40.39 -6.21 -12.22
CA MET A 38 -39.95 -5.83 -13.57
C MET A 38 -41.09 -5.31 -14.46
N ASN A 39 -42.34 -5.62 -14.11
CA ASN A 39 -43.52 -5.20 -14.85
C ASN A 39 -44.19 -3.92 -14.34
N THR A 40 -43.67 -3.28 -13.28
CA THR A 40 -44.24 -2.01 -12.81
C THR A 40 -44.01 -0.88 -13.82
N PRO A 41 -44.93 0.09 -13.90
CA PRO A 41 -44.78 1.25 -14.77
C PRO A 41 -43.50 2.05 -14.50
N GLU A 42 -43.06 2.12 -13.24
CA GLU A 42 -41.85 2.86 -12.85
C GLU A 42 -40.56 2.17 -13.35
N MET A 43 -40.47 0.84 -13.24
CA MET A 43 -39.29 0.09 -13.70
C MET A 43 -39.17 0.11 -15.23
N LYS A 44 -40.31 0.03 -15.93
CA LYS A 44 -40.37 0.17 -17.40
C LYS A 44 -39.98 1.58 -17.87
N ALA A 45 -40.33 2.61 -17.10
CA ALA A 45 -39.90 3.98 -17.38
C ALA A 45 -38.39 4.16 -17.18
N MET A 46 -37.82 3.57 -16.13
CA MET A 46 -36.39 3.60 -15.84
C MET A 46 -35.56 2.86 -16.92
N ILE A 47 -36.02 1.69 -17.39
CA ILE A 47 -35.38 0.96 -18.50
C ILE A 47 -35.42 1.77 -19.79
N LYS A 48 -36.57 2.38 -20.13
CA LYS A 48 -36.65 3.27 -21.31
C LYS A 48 -35.72 4.48 -21.20
N GLN A 49 -35.53 5.02 -20.00
CA GLN A 49 -34.61 6.13 -19.77
C GLN A 49 -33.15 5.68 -19.95
N MET A 50 -32.77 4.50 -19.47
CA MET A 50 -31.44 3.91 -19.69
C MET A 50 -31.18 3.61 -21.17
N GLU A 51 -32.14 3.02 -21.89
CA GLU A 51 -32.01 2.76 -23.34
C GLU A 51 -31.89 4.05 -24.17
N SER A 52 -32.54 5.14 -23.73
CA SER A 52 -32.44 6.45 -24.39
C SER A 52 -31.06 7.10 -24.19
N ILE A 53 -30.44 6.91 -23.02
CA ILE A 53 -29.08 7.36 -22.70
C ILE A 53 -28.06 6.54 -23.50
N GLU A 54 -28.27 5.22 -23.61
CA GLU A 54 -27.39 4.34 -24.37
C GLU A 54 -27.44 4.60 -25.89
N LYS A 55 -28.63 4.92 -26.43
CA LYS A 55 -28.78 5.33 -27.84
C LYS A 55 -28.15 6.71 -28.10
N ALA A 56 -28.24 7.66 -27.16
CA ALA A 56 -27.58 8.95 -27.27
C ALA A 56 -26.04 8.84 -27.21
N GLN A 57 -25.49 7.86 -26.47
CA GLN A 57 -24.06 7.57 -26.44
C GLN A 57 -23.56 6.85 -27.70
N LYS A 58 -24.37 5.97 -28.29
CA LYS A 58 -23.99 5.20 -29.51
C LYS A 58 -24.09 6.01 -30.81
N SER A 59 -24.88 7.09 -30.88
CA SER A 59 -24.95 7.97 -32.05
C SER A 59 -23.86 9.05 -32.12
N ALA A 60 -23.00 9.17 -31.09
CA ALA A 60 -21.91 10.15 -31.05
C ALA A 60 -20.54 9.59 -31.54
N PHE A 61 -20.48 8.32 -31.98
CA PHE A 61 -19.25 7.63 -32.38
C PHE A 61 -19.34 6.96 -33.76
N GLN A 62 -19.47 7.79 -34.80
CA GLN A 62 -19.04 7.51 -36.18
C GLN A 62 -18.60 8.88 -36.71
N THR A 63 -17.39 9.20 -37.15
CA THR A 63 -16.33 8.47 -37.86
C THR A 63 -15.08 9.36 -37.79
N GLU A 64 -13.87 8.80 -37.66
CA GLU A 64 -12.65 9.22 -38.36
C GLU A 64 -11.46 8.44 -37.77
N THR A 65 -10.95 7.49 -38.55
CA THR A 65 -9.60 6.92 -38.38
C THR A 65 -8.56 8.03 -38.51
N LYS A 66 -8.28 8.71 -37.40
CA LYS A 66 -7.08 9.50 -37.21
C LYS A 66 -6.02 8.60 -36.61
N THR A 67 -4.90 8.51 -37.30
CA THR A 67 -3.62 8.04 -36.77
C THR A 67 -3.51 8.41 -35.30
N ILE A 68 -3.44 7.39 -34.43
CA ILE A 68 -3.26 7.56 -32.99
C ILE A 68 -2.07 8.50 -32.82
N PRO A 69 -2.27 9.74 -32.32
CA PRO A 69 -1.14 10.57 -31.96
C PRO A 69 -0.38 9.75 -30.93
N LYS A 70 0.91 9.48 -31.16
CA LYS A 70 1.80 8.91 -30.14
C LYS A 70 1.49 9.65 -28.84
N GLY A 71 0.92 8.92 -27.87
CA GLY A 71 0.47 9.49 -26.62
C GLY A 71 1.56 10.41 -26.10
N LYS A 72 1.21 11.67 -25.81
CA LYS A 72 2.06 12.58 -25.04
C LYS A 72 2.55 11.80 -23.82
N ALA A 73 3.83 11.99 -23.47
CA ALA A 73 4.52 11.31 -22.38
C ALA A 73 3.58 11.02 -21.20
N ASN A 74 3.47 9.75 -20.82
CA ASN A 74 2.73 9.31 -19.64
C ASN A 74 3.06 10.26 -18.49
N TYR A 75 2.06 10.99 -18.02
CA TYR A 75 2.19 11.80 -16.81
C TYR A 75 2.46 10.81 -15.68
N ASP A 76 3.69 10.76 -15.21
CA ASP A 76 4.07 9.86 -14.13
C ASP A 76 3.35 10.31 -12.85
N LYS A 77 2.26 9.61 -12.51
CA LYS A 77 1.44 9.85 -11.31
C LYS A 77 2.29 9.89 -10.03
N TYR A 78 3.44 9.21 -10.01
CA TYR A 78 4.34 9.20 -8.86
C TYR A 78 5.11 10.51 -8.70
N LEU A 79 5.23 11.32 -9.75
CA LEU A 79 5.85 12.65 -9.74
C LEU A 79 4.86 13.80 -9.50
N THR A 80 3.55 13.54 -9.60
CA THR A 80 2.53 14.54 -9.25
C THR A 80 2.73 15.00 -7.81
N ASN A 81 2.83 16.32 -7.62
CA ASN A 81 3.03 16.97 -6.31
C ASN A 81 4.28 16.52 -5.56
N THR A 82 5.27 16.01 -6.29
CA THR A 82 6.50 15.46 -5.73
C THR A 82 7.69 16.27 -6.22
N LEU A 83 8.44 16.85 -5.29
CA LEU A 83 9.77 17.40 -5.56
C LEU A 83 10.82 16.36 -5.19
N SER A 84 11.84 16.20 -6.04
CA SER A 84 12.97 15.32 -5.79
C SER A 84 14.26 16.12 -5.61
N SER A 85 15.19 15.59 -4.83
CA SER A 85 16.50 16.20 -4.68
C SER A 85 17.36 16.04 -5.94
N ASN A 86 18.32 16.96 -6.11
CA ASN A 86 19.50 16.70 -6.92
C ASN A 86 20.52 15.84 -6.14
N ASN A 87 21.68 15.57 -6.75
CA ASN A 87 22.77 14.77 -6.16
C ASN A 87 23.36 15.37 -4.84
N ASN A 88 22.94 16.57 -4.42
CA ASN A 88 23.50 17.31 -3.28
C ASN A 88 22.47 17.54 -2.16
N LYS A 89 21.49 16.65 -1.96
CA LYS A 89 20.46 16.77 -0.91
C LYS A 89 19.66 18.07 -0.97
N LYS A 90 19.45 18.63 -2.17
CA LYS A 90 18.71 19.88 -2.39
C LYS A 90 17.52 19.63 -3.28
N LEU A 91 16.32 19.93 -2.78
CA LEU A 91 15.06 19.75 -3.52
C LEU A 91 15.01 20.70 -4.73
N LYS A 92 14.78 20.12 -5.93
CA LYS A 92 14.59 20.91 -7.15
C LYS A 92 13.24 21.61 -7.12
N GLY A 93 13.21 22.90 -7.42
CA GLY A 93 11.96 23.67 -7.47
C GLY A 93 11.35 24.01 -6.10
N TRP A 94 12.10 23.84 -5.01
CA TRP A 94 11.63 24.25 -3.68
C TRP A 94 11.45 25.77 -3.59
N ASN A 95 10.25 26.19 -3.21
CA ASN A 95 9.87 27.61 -3.11
C ASN A 95 9.01 27.91 -1.87
N ASN A 96 8.90 26.98 -0.92
CA ASN A 96 8.10 27.19 0.29
C ASN A 96 8.84 28.01 1.36
N GLY A 97 10.12 28.33 1.20
CA GLY A 97 10.92 28.98 2.25
C GLY A 97 11.47 27.97 3.26
N VAL A 98 11.69 28.37 4.51
CA VAL A 98 12.23 27.44 5.53
C VAL A 98 11.12 26.53 6.05
N ALA A 99 11.38 25.23 6.16
CA ALA A 99 10.45 24.26 6.72
C ALA A 99 11.15 23.29 7.68
N ASP A 100 10.45 22.88 8.73
CA ASP A 100 10.93 21.90 9.69
C ASP A 100 10.63 20.47 9.22
N LEU A 101 11.59 19.57 9.45
CA LEU A 101 11.39 18.13 9.32
C LEU A 101 11.12 17.56 10.70
N VAL A 102 9.96 16.92 10.85
CA VAL A 102 9.38 16.57 12.14
C VAL A 102 9.05 15.08 12.19
N PHE A 103 9.41 14.43 13.30
CA PHE A 103 9.11 13.03 13.57
C PHE A 103 7.96 12.92 14.57
N ASP A 104 6.84 12.38 14.11
CA ASP A 104 5.61 12.24 14.89
C ASP A 104 5.64 10.95 15.73
N TYR A 105 5.69 11.04 17.06
CA TYR A 105 5.92 9.87 17.90
C TYR A 105 4.73 9.43 18.75
N ASN A 106 3.82 10.34 19.09
CA ASN A 106 2.64 10.03 19.88
C ASN A 106 1.46 10.91 19.45
N TYR A 107 0.25 10.53 19.86
CA TYR A 107 -0.94 11.38 19.74
C TYR A 107 -1.49 11.65 21.14
N ASP A 108 -1.57 12.92 21.50
CA ASP A 108 -2.15 13.39 22.75
C ASP A 108 -3.66 13.58 22.56
N VAL A 109 -4.41 12.56 22.96
CA VAL A 109 -5.88 12.53 22.89
C VAL A 109 -6.51 13.68 23.68
N ARG A 110 -5.86 14.19 24.73
CA ARG A 110 -6.44 15.26 25.58
C ARG A 110 -6.44 16.61 24.88
N ASN A 111 -5.46 16.84 24.03
CA ASN A 111 -5.27 18.10 23.30
C ASN A 111 -5.56 17.95 21.80
N ASP A 112 -6.07 16.79 21.36
CA ASP A 112 -6.28 16.43 19.95
C ASP A 112 -5.07 16.80 19.07
N LYS A 113 -3.87 16.41 19.53
CA LYS A 113 -2.63 16.88 18.92
C LYS A 113 -1.60 15.78 18.75
N VAL A 114 -1.01 15.72 17.56
CA VAL A 114 0.18 14.89 17.31
C VAL A 114 1.38 15.49 18.05
N VAL A 115 2.02 14.67 18.87
CA VAL A 115 3.25 15.02 19.58
C VAL A 115 4.44 14.58 18.73
N SER A 116 5.38 15.50 18.56
CA SER A 116 6.46 15.33 17.60
C SER A 116 7.74 16.02 18.05
N VAL A 117 8.86 15.63 17.43
CA VAL A 117 10.16 16.28 17.64
C VAL A 117 10.73 16.73 16.31
N LYS A 118 11.38 17.89 16.29
CA LYS A 118 12.16 18.32 15.12
C LYS A 118 13.39 17.42 14.99
N VAL A 119 13.63 16.92 13.78
CA VAL A 119 14.76 16.05 13.42
C VAL A 119 15.56 16.58 12.24
N GLY A 120 15.15 17.69 11.65
CA GLY A 120 15.86 18.33 10.55
C GLY A 120 15.17 19.59 10.06
N ILE A 121 15.67 20.11 8.95
CA ILE A 121 15.20 21.34 8.32
C ILE A 121 15.39 21.26 6.79
N ILE A 122 14.46 21.85 6.05
CA ILE A 122 14.64 22.24 4.66
C ILE A 122 14.89 23.74 4.66
N LYS A 123 16.06 24.17 4.22
CA LYS A 123 16.42 25.59 4.11
C LYS A 123 15.58 26.27 3.04
N ALA A 124 15.59 27.61 3.05
CA ALA A 124 14.86 28.42 2.07
C ALA A 124 15.25 28.08 0.61
N ASP A 125 16.49 27.64 0.38
CA ASP A 125 16.96 27.25 -0.95
C ASP A 125 16.62 25.80 -1.33
N GLY A 126 16.01 25.02 -0.43
CA GLY A 126 15.67 23.61 -0.63
C GLY A 126 16.73 22.63 -0.15
N THR A 127 17.85 23.09 0.42
CA THR A 127 18.88 22.21 1.01
C THR A 127 18.33 21.53 2.26
N ILE A 128 18.53 20.22 2.35
CA ILE A 128 18.03 19.36 3.43
C ILE A 128 19.15 19.11 4.43
N GLU A 129 18.87 19.35 5.71
CA GLU A 129 19.75 18.98 6.83
C GLU A 129 18.98 18.12 7.84
N LEU A 130 19.53 16.95 8.15
CA LEU A 130 18.95 15.99 9.09
C LEU A 130 19.88 15.88 10.30
N ASN A 131 19.33 16.03 11.50
CA ASN A 131 20.06 15.91 12.76
C ASN A 131 19.14 15.37 13.87
N PRO A 132 18.78 14.08 13.82
CA PRO A 132 17.93 13.46 14.84
C PRO A 132 18.76 13.22 16.11
N ILE A 133 18.73 14.19 17.04
CA ILE A 133 19.45 14.12 18.33
C ILE A 133 18.53 14.05 19.54
N ASN A 134 17.26 14.43 19.35
CA ASN A 134 16.30 14.52 20.44
C ASN A 134 15.90 13.11 20.93
N LYS A 135 15.89 12.93 22.25
CA LYS A 135 15.27 11.74 22.86
C LYS A 135 13.76 11.86 22.79
N LEU A 136 13.07 10.72 22.66
CA LEU A 136 11.61 10.68 22.69
C LEU A 136 11.15 10.33 24.11
N PRO A 137 10.28 11.13 24.75
CA PRO A 137 9.99 11.01 26.17
C PRO A 137 8.95 9.94 26.52
N ILE A 138 8.07 9.57 25.58
CA ILE A 138 6.97 8.64 25.84
C ILE A 138 6.78 7.79 24.60
N LEU A 139 7.15 6.51 24.70
CA LEU A 139 6.98 5.53 23.63
C LEU A 139 6.14 4.35 24.10
N LYS A 140 5.50 3.69 23.13
CA LYS A 140 4.84 2.41 23.37
C LYS A 140 5.88 1.29 23.31
N PRO A 141 5.69 0.20 24.07
CA PRO A 141 6.55 -0.97 23.99
C PRO A 141 6.62 -1.58 22.58
N LEU A 142 7.77 -2.18 22.26
CA LEU A 142 8.02 -2.85 20.98
C LEU A 142 7.01 -3.94 20.64
N HIS A 143 6.55 -4.76 21.59
CA HIS A 143 5.54 -5.80 21.31
C HIS A 143 4.22 -5.23 20.75
N ASN A 144 3.99 -3.92 20.95
CA ASN A 144 2.88 -3.20 20.33
C ASN A 144 3.22 -2.69 18.92
N TYR A 145 4.08 -3.40 18.20
CA TYR A 145 4.69 -3.02 16.93
C TYR A 145 3.67 -2.58 15.88
N LYS A 146 2.50 -3.24 15.82
CA LYS A 146 1.41 -2.89 14.89
C LYS A 146 0.89 -1.46 15.04
N ASN A 147 0.98 -0.87 16.24
CA ASN A 147 0.62 0.53 16.48
C ASN A 147 1.73 1.52 16.11
N SER A 148 2.96 1.03 15.99
CA SER A 148 4.15 1.81 15.64
C SER A 148 4.60 1.60 14.20
N ASN A 149 3.97 0.70 13.45
CA ASN A 149 4.30 0.40 12.06
C ASN A 149 3.06 0.45 11.17
N ARG A 150 3.08 1.30 10.14
CA ARG A 150 2.04 1.36 9.11
C ARG A 150 2.32 0.41 7.93
N PHE A 151 3.48 -0.24 7.91
CA PHE A 151 3.83 -1.31 6.97
C PHE A 151 3.24 -2.61 7.46
N PHE A 152 1.96 -2.84 7.15
CA PHE A 152 1.28 -4.11 7.43
C PHE A 152 1.63 -5.14 6.35
N ASP A 153 2.92 -5.35 6.07
CA ASP A 153 3.36 -6.27 5.01
C ASP A 153 3.55 -7.71 5.49
N ILE A 154 3.54 -7.96 6.81
CA ILE A 154 3.34 -9.29 7.40
C ILE A 154 1.90 -9.45 7.88
N HIS A 155 1.25 -10.52 7.45
CA HIS A 155 -0.15 -10.82 7.71
C HIS A 155 -0.31 -11.65 9.00
N ASN A 156 0.56 -12.64 9.19
CA ASN A 156 0.59 -13.47 10.37
C ASN A 156 1.43 -12.81 11.47
N ALA A 157 0.78 -12.30 12.52
CA ALA A 157 1.46 -11.65 13.63
C ALA A 157 2.38 -12.61 14.43
N ASP A 158 2.10 -13.91 14.40
CA ASP A 158 2.79 -14.90 15.23
C ASP A 158 4.22 -15.20 14.73
N VAL A 159 4.56 -14.75 13.52
CA VAL A 159 5.92 -14.92 12.96
C VAL A 159 6.90 -13.88 13.50
N TYR A 160 6.43 -12.85 14.19
CA TYR A 160 7.28 -11.85 14.82
C TYR A 160 7.97 -12.41 16.07
N GLN A 161 9.28 -12.26 16.11
CA GLN A 161 10.11 -12.57 17.26
C GLN A 161 10.76 -11.27 17.74
N PHE A 162 10.61 -10.98 19.04
CA PHE A 162 11.14 -9.77 19.64
C PHE A 162 12.26 -10.10 20.64
N LYS A 163 13.27 -9.24 20.68
CA LYS A 163 14.22 -9.17 21.80
C LYS A 163 14.02 -7.84 22.51
N ASN A 164 13.92 -7.86 23.84
CA ASN A 164 13.61 -6.70 24.67
C ASN A 164 12.28 -6.05 24.25
N GLU A 165 11.21 -6.85 24.21
CA GLU A 165 9.89 -6.47 23.68
C GLU A 165 9.19 -5.35 24.46
N ASN A 166 9.67 -5.04 25.66
CA ASN A 166 9.18 -3.95 26.50
C ASN A 166 9.88 -2.60 26.24
N ALA A 167 10.95 -2.58 25.44
CA ALA A 167 11.65 -1.34 25.10
C ALA A 167 10.71 -0.37 24.36
N GLY A 168 10.74 0.91 24.71
CA GLY A 168 10.02 1.94 23.98
C GLY A 168 10.49 2.03 22.53
N PHE A 169 9.55 1.95 21.60
CA PHE A 169 9.81 1.83 20.16
C PHE A 169 8.89 2.73 19.35
N LYS A 170 9.46 3.45 18.38
CA LYS A 170 8.71 4.14 17.33
C LYS A 170 9.43 4.07 15.99
N MET A 171 8.67 3.72 14.95
CA MET A 171 9.10 3.80 13.57
C MET A 171 8.19 4.76 12.80
N ASN A 172 8.78 5.60 11.95
CA ASN A 172 8.03 6.33 10.92
C ASN A 172 8.74 6.17 9.58
N SER A 173 7.95 5.87 8.57
CA SER A 173 8.42 5.69 7.20
C SER A 173 8.58 7.01 6.44
N TYR A 174 8.26 8.11 7.11
CA TYR A 174 8.39 9.47 6.61
C TYR A 174 8.59 10.47 7.75
N LEU A 175 9.00 11.68 7.39
CA LEU A 175 8.98 12.86 8.26
C LEU A 175 7.88 13.82 7.78
N SER A 176 7.18 14.44 8.71
CA SER A 176 6.25 15.52 8.41
C SER A 176 7.04 16.78 8.08
N VAL A 177 6.67 17.48 7.01
CA VAL A 177 7.25 18.78 6.64
C VAL A 177 6.32 19.86 7.15
N GLN A 178 6.81 20.73 8.02
CA GLN A 178 5.98 21.74 8.67
C GLN A 178 6.51 23.16 8.48
N GLN A 179 5.59 24.11 8.40
CA GLN A 179 5.87 25.55 8.47
C GLN A 179 4.93 26.17 9.49
N ASN A 180 5.48 26.94 10.42
CA ASN A 180 4.68 27.55 11.50
C ASN A 180 3.79 26.52 12.24
N ASN A 181 4.32 25.31 12.47
CA ASN A 181 3.62 24.15 13.05
C ASN A 181 2.43 23.60 12.23
N ILE A 182 2.30 23.99 10.96
CA ILE A 182 1.30 23.47 10.02
C ILE A 182 1.99 22.49 9.07
N LYS A 183 1.44 21.28 8.93
CA LYS A 183 1.94 20.29 7.97
C LYS A 183 1.65 20.75 6.54
N ILE A 184 2.71 20.91 5.74
CA ILE A 184 2.62 21.27 4.32
C ILE A 184 2.93 20.08 3.40
N GLY A 185 3.42 18.98 3.96
CA GLY A 185 3.73 17.79 3.18
C GLY A 185 4.42 16.69 3.96
N THR A 186 4.93 15.72 3.21
CA THR A 186 5.58 14.53 3.70
C THR A 186 6.94 14.37 3.02
N PHE A 187 7.93 13.93 3.79
CA PHE A 187 9.30 13.75 3.34
C PHE A 187 9.73 12.29 3.47
N THR A 188 10.20 11.70 2.38
CA THR A 188 10.71 10.32 2.33
C THR A 188 12.09 10.27 1.68
N ILE A 189 12.85 9.23 1.98
CA ILE A 189 14.18 8.99 1.40
C ILE A 189 14.18 7.61 0.78
N GLY A 190 14.69 7.48 -0.44
CA GLY A 190 14.79 6.21 -1.16
C GLY A 190 15.43 6.41 -2.53
N ASN A 191 15.41 5.43 -3.42
CA ASN A 191 16.00 5.60 -4.76
C ASN A 191 14.97 5.72 -5.89
N SER A 192 13.68 5.63 -5.59
CA SER A 192 12.59 5.70 -6.58
C SER A 192 11.35 6.40 -6.05
N ALA A 193 10.81 7.35 -6.83
CA ALA A 193 9.57 8.05 -6.50
C ALA A 193 8.37 7.10 -6.40
N LYS A 194 8.31 6.11 -7.31
CA LYS A 194 7.29 5.06 -7.34
C LYS A 194 7.37 4.18 -6.10
N VAL A 195 8.54 3.59 -5.84
CA VAL A 195 8.74 2.67 -4.71
C VAL A 195 8.47 3.37 -3.37
N THR A 196 9.02 4.57 -3.18
CA THR A 196 8.79 5.31 -1.92
C THR A 196 7.33 5.76 -1.76
N ARG A 197 6.59 6.03 -2.85
CA ARG A 197 5.15 6.37 -2.76
C ARG A 197 4.29 5.15 -2.47
N ASN A 198 4.57 4.02 -3.12
CA ASN A 198 3.83 2.78 -2.88
C ASN A 198 4.03 2.29 -1.44
N LEU A 199 5.27 2.33 -0.96
CA LEU A 199 5.59 1.95 0.41
C LEU A 199 4.95 2.92 1.43
N LEU A 200 4.75 4.19 1.10
CA LEU A 200 4.05 5.13 1.97
C LEU A 200 2.53 4.87 2.08
N THR A 201 1.93 4.22 1.08
CA THR A 201 0.47 4.06 0.97
C THR A 201 0.06 2.62 1.31
N PRO A 202 -0.69 2.38 2.40
CA PRO A 202 -1.06 1.02 2.82
C PRO A 202 -1.73 0.17 1.74
N GLY A 203 -2.57 0.77 0.88
CA GLY A 203 -3.21 0.07 -0.24
C GLY A 203 -2.26 -0.30 -1.37
N ASP A 204 -1.09 0.35 -1.44
CA ASP A 204 -0.14 0.17 -2.54
C ASP A 204 1.09 -0.67 -2.14
N LEU A 205 1.15 -1.20 -0.91
CA LEU A 205 2.34 -1.90 -0.40
C LEU A 205 2.81 -3.03 -1.31
N TYR A 206 1.88 -3.74 -1.98
CA TYR A 206 2.15 -4.84 -2.90
C TYR A 206 2.58 -4.43 -4.30
N PHE A 207 2.53 -3.14 -4.63
CA PHE A 207 2.91 -2.64 -5.94
C PHE A 207 4.32 -2.06 -5.89
N GLY A 208 5.12 -2.29 -6.93
CA GLY A 208 6.41 -1.66 -7.03
C GLY A 208 7.39 -2.39 -7.93
N ASP A 209 8.33 -1.60 -8.43
CA ASP A 209 9.55 -2.10 -9.04
C ASP A 209 10.65 -2.18 -7.97
N GLU A 210 11.81 -2.68 -8.37
CA GLU A 210 12.96 -2.73 -7.48
C GLU A 210 13.40 -1.33 -7.01
N GLY A 211 13.84 -1.26 -5.77
CA GLY A 211 14.22 -0.01 -5.12
C GLY A 211 14.09 -0.11 -3.61
N TYR A 212 14.19 1.02 -2.92
CA TYR A 212 14.04 1.03 -1.46
C TYR A 212 13.46 2.34 -0.93
N MET A 213 12.98 2.27 0.30
CA MET A 213 12.68 3.43 1.14
C MET A 213 13.36 3.29 2.50
N LEU A 214 13.75 4.42 3.09
CA LEU A 214 14.28 4.49 4.45
C LEU A 214 13.20 4.93 5.42
N SER A 215 13.12 4.25 6.55
CA SER A 215 12.31 4.58 7.71
C SER A 215 13.20 5.01 8.88
N TRP A 216 12.73 5.98 9.65
CA TRP A 216 13.38 6.43 10.87
C TRP A 216 12.84 5.64 12.06
N VAL A 217 13.74 5.14 12.89
CA VAL A 217 13.38 4.39 14.09
C VAL A 217 14.09 5.00 15.29
N TYR A 218 13.35 5.21 16.38
CA TYR A 218 13.94 5.50 17.68
C TYR A 218 13.58 4.40 18.66
N VAL A 219 14.56 3.94 19.43
CA VAL A 219 14.37 2.97 20.51
C VAL A 219 15.05 3.42 21.79
N GLU A 220 14.40 3.23 22.93
CA GLU A 220 14.95 3.61 24.25
C GLU A 220 16.14 2.72 24.62
N GLU A 221 16.02 1.43 24.35
CA GLU A 221 17.03 0.41 24.63
C GLU A 221 17.30 -0.44 23.39
N ALA A 222 18.46 -1.07 23.35
CA ALA A 222 18.77 -1.99 22.26
C ALA A 222 17.75 -3.13 22.22
N CYS A 223 17.17 -3.39 21.06
CA CYS A 223 16.12 -4.39 20.86
C CYS A 223 16.24 -5.00 19.47
N ALA A 224 15.45 -6.04 19.19
CA ALA A 224 15.45 -6.67 17.88
C ALA A 224 14.06 -7.11 17.44
N ILE A 225 13.83 -7.07 16.13
CA ILE A 225 12.66 -7.63 15.45
C ILE A 225 13.16 -8.60 14.40
N ARG A 226 12.73 -9.85 14.49
CA ARG A 226 12.92 -10.84 13.44
C ARG A 226 11.58 -11.37 12.99
N ALA A 227 11.38 -11.47 11.69
CA ALA A 227 10.17 -12.05 11.13
C ALA A 227 10.46 -12.52 9.71
N ASN A 228 9.79 -13.59 9.28
CA ASN A 228 9.88 -14.09 7.92
C ASN A 228 8.53 -14.69 7.54
N GLU A 229 7.88 -14.10 6.54
CA GLU A 229 6.62 -14.58 6.01
C GLU A 229 6.75 -14.82 4.51
N ASN A 230 6.28 -15.98 4.06
CA ASN A 230 5.97 -16.21 2.65
C ASN A 230 4.47 -16.10 2.48
N TRP A 231 4.04 -15.20 1.60
CA TRP A 231 2.67 -15.07 1.18
C TRP A 231 2.53 -15.51 -0.28
N LYS A 232 1.44 -16.19 -0.58
CA LYS A 232 1.06 -16.58 -1.93
C LYS A 232 -0.39 -16.21 -2.12
N GLY A 233 -0.70 -15.50 -3.19
CA GLY A 233 -2.07 -15.12 -3.49
C GLY A 233 -2.34 -14.95 -4.97
N ASP A 234 -3.62 -15.08 -5.30
CA ASP A 234 -4.16 -14.84 -6.64
C ASP A 234 -4.62 -13.39 -6.74
N LEU A 235 -4.05 -12.66 -7.70
CA LEU A 235 -4.38 -11.27 -8.00
C LEU A 235 -5.26 -11.13 -9.26
N GLY A 236 -5.75 -12.24 -9.80
CA GLY A 236 -6.61 -12.25 -10.97
C GLY A 236 -8.01 -11.76 -10.63
N ASN A 237 -8.42 -10.65 -11.23
CA ASN A 237 -9.81 -10.15 -11.15
C ASN A 237 -10.69 -10.62 -12.32
N THR A 238 -10.14 -11.39 -13.27
CA THR A 238 -10.75 -11.64 -14.60
C THR A 238 -10.84 -13.11 -15.00
N GLY A 239 -10.72 -14.04 -14.04
CA GLY A 239 -10.91 -15.48 -14.25
C GLY A 239 -9.66 -16.28 -14.64
N THR A 240 -8.57 -15.62 -14.99
CA THR A 240 -7.23 -16.24 -15.10
C THR A 240 -6.44 -15.95 -13.83
N PRO A 241 -6.03 -16.98 -13.05
CA PRO A 241 -5.23 -16.78 -11.85
C PRO A 241 -3.93 -16.03 -12.11
N LEU A 242 -3.70 -14.96 -11.37
CA LEU A 242 -2.45 -14.21 -11.34
C LEU A 242 -1.73 -14.48 -10.02
N ILE A 243 -1.14 -15.68 -9.94
CA ILE A 243 -0.47 -16.12 -8.72
C ILE A 243 0.85 -15.37 -8.56
N VAL A 244 0.98 -14.66 -7.45
CA VAL A 244 2.24 -14.07 -7.02
C VAL A 244 2.69 -14.70 -5.71
N GLU A 245 4.00 -14.81 -5.56
CA GLU A 245 4.63 -15.25 -4.33
C GLU A 245 5.53 -14.14 -3.81
N THR A 246 5.35 -13.83 -2.55
CA THR A 246 5.96 -12.69 -1.90
C THR A 246 6.62 -13.14 -0.61
N ASN A 247 7.87 -12.75 -0.41
CA ASN A 247 8.60 -12.99 0.83
C ASN A 247 8.84 -11.66 1.58
N VAL A 248 8.51 -11.61 2.86
CA VAL A 248 8.78 -10.44 3.70
C VAL A 248 9.69 -10.86 4.84
N VAL A 249 10.83 -10.18 4.97
CA VAL A 249 11.84 -10.48 5.99
C VAL A 249 12.16 -9.25 6.80
N TYR A 250 12.08 -9.38 8.12
CA TYR A 250 12.62 -8.45 9.08
C TYR A 250 13.86 -9.07 9.71
N ASP A 251 15.00 -8.39 9.61
CA ASP A 251 16.18 -8.66 10.40
C ASP A 251 16.71 -7.34 10.98
N LEU A 252 16.03 -6.89 12.03
CA LEU A 252 16.30 -5.59 12.65
C LEU A 252 17.00 -5.80 13.99
N SER A 253 18.27 -5.39 14.04
CA SER A 253 19.05 -5.30 15.28
C SER A 253 19.29 -3.83 15.60
N LEU A 254 18.48 -3.27 16.48
CA LEU A 254 18.42 -1.84 16.76
C LEU A 254 19.27 -1.49 17.98
N LYS A 255 20.08 -0.43 17.88
CA LYS A 255 20.80 0.16 19.02
C LYS A 255 19.92 1.20 19.72
N SER A 256 20.16 1.46 21.01
CA SER A 256 19.52 2.58 21.70
C SER A 256 19.73 3.90 20.92
N GLY A 257 18.68 4.72 20.87
CA GLY A 257 18.62 5.97 20.12
C GLY A 257 18.09 5.82 18.70
N TRP A 258 18.57 6.68 17.80
CA TRP A 258 18.14 6.76 16.41
C TRP A 258 18.80 5.70 15.52
N ASN A 259 17.99 5.08 14.68
CA ASN A 259 18.35 4.05 13.72
C ASN A 259 17.69 4.37 12.37
N LEU A 260 18.27 3.85 11.29
CA LEU A 260 17.70 3.86 9.95
C LEU A 260 17.37 2.42 9.55
N VAL A 261 16.15 2.21 9.08
CA VAL A 261 15.71 0.94 8.50
C VAL A 261 15.53 1.11 7.01
N LYS A 262 16.20 0.28 6.22
CA LYS A 262 16.00 0.18 4.77
C LYS A 262 14.99 -0.93 4.49
N THR A 263 13.88 -0.56 3.87
CA THR A 263 12.91 -1.48 3.27
C THR A 263 13.23 -1.59 1.79
N GLU A 264 13.81 -2.71 1.38
CA GLU A 264 14.26 -2.97 0.01
C GLU A 264 13.35 -3.95 -0.72
N ILE A 265 12.97 -3.57 -1.94
CA ILE A 265 12.21 -4.37 -2.89
C ILE A 265 13.20 -5.13 -3.77
N ILE A 266 13.16 -6.46 -3.70
CA ILE A 266 14.03 -7.34 -4.48
C ILE A 266 13.17 -8.19 -5.40
N GLY A 267 13.36 -8.02 -6.71
CA GLY A 267 12.58 -8.65 -7.76
C GLY A 267 11.14 -8.11 -7.87
N ALA A 268 10.66 -8.02 -9.10
CA ALA A 268 9.26 -7.71 -9.40
C ALA A 268 8.67 -8.69 -10.43
N TYR A 269 7.38 -8.98 -10.29
CA TYR A 269 6.56 -9.55 -11.35
C TYR A 269 6.11 -8.43 -12.27
N GLN A 270 6.21 -8.67 -13.58
CA GLN A 270 5.76 -7.75 -14.62
C GLN A 270 4.60 -8.40 -15.36
N PHE A 271 3.55 -7.62 -15.64
CA PHE A 271 2.36 -8.09 -16.36
C PHE A 271 2.23 -7.33 -17.69
N PRO A 272 3.04 -7.69 -18.70
CA PRO A 272 3.14 -6.92 -19.94
C PRO A 272 1.83 -6.85 -20.74
N ASN A 273 0.90 -7.78 -20.49
CA ASN A 273 -0.40 -7.84 -21.16
C ASN A 273 -1.51 -7.07 -20.42
N ALA A 274 -1.18 -6.38 -19.32
CA ALA A 274 -2.09 -5.50 -18.60
C ALA A 274 -1.45 -4.10 -18.40
N PRO A 275 -1.04 -3.39 -19.46
CA PRO A 275 -0.28 -2.14 -19.35
C PRO A 275 -1.08 -0.96 -18.78
N GLU A 276 -2.42 -1.00 -18.90
CA GLU A 276 -3.36 -0.06 -18.25
C GLU A 276 -3.26 -0.11 -16.72
N GLU A 277 -2.85 -1.27 -16.22
CA GLU A 277 -2.66 -1.59 -14.83
C GLU A 277 -1.15 -1.49 -14.55
N ASP A 278 -0.64 -0.33 -14.14
CA ASP A 278 0.74 -0.15 -13.64
C ASP A 278 0.97 -0.99 -12.36
N ARG A 279 0.99 -2.31 -12.51
CA ARG A 279 0.88 -3.29 -11.43
C ARG A 279 2.07 -4.22 -11.40
N SER A 280 3.29 -3.69 -11.43
CA SER A 280 4.40 -4.52 -10.97
C SER A 280 4.17 -4.92 -9.51
N ARG A 281 4.44 -6.19 -9.19
CA ARG A 281 4.28 -6.75 -7.83
C ARG A 281 5.62 -7.17 -7.30
N PHE A 282 5.91 -6.85 -6.05
CA PHE A 282 7.20 -7.24 -5.49
C PHE A 282 7.27 -8.74 -5.20
N LYS A 283 8.47 -9.31 -5.38
CA LYS A 283 8.78 -10.69 -4.97
C LYS A 283 9.28 -10.75 -3.53
N LYS A 284 10.03 -9.74 -3.09
CA LYS A 284 10.56 -9.70 -1.73
C LYS A 284 10.65 -8.30 -1.13
N HIS A 285 10.25 -8.17 0.13
CA HIS A 285 10.60 -7.06 1.01
C HIS A 285 11.67 -7.50 1.99
N ASN A 286 12.77 -6.74 2.07
CA ASN A 286 13.82 -6.97 3.03
C ASN A 286 14.00 -5.73 3.91
N HIS A 287 13.74 -5.87 5.21
CA HIS A 287 13.88 -4.81 6.20
C HIS A 287 15.16 -5.01 7.00
N THR A 288 16.09 -4.07 6.88
CA THR A 288 17.42 -4.14 7.50
C THR A 288 17.82 -2.82 8.15
N VAL A 289 18.58 -2.88 9.24
CA VAL A 289 19.17 -1.67 9.85
C VAL A 289 20.42 -1.27 9.07
N ILE A 290 20.54 0.02 8.73
CA ILE A 290 21.71 0.57 8.04
C ILE A 290 22.36 1.68 8.87
N ALA A 291 23.67 1.86 8.70
CA ALA A 291 24.45 2.85 9.47
C ALA A 291 24.31 4.28 8.93
N GLU A 292 24.16 4.42 7.61
CA GLU A 292 24.13 5.71 6.92
C GLU A 292 23.15 5.68 5.74
N ILE A 293 22.66 6.86 5.35
CA ILE A 293 21.84 7.02 4.15
C ILE A 293 22.69 6.64 2.91
N PRO A 294 22.25 5.72 2.04
CA PRO A 294 23.03 5.30 0.89
C PRO A 294 23.32 6.46 -0.08
N LYS A 295 24.43 6.36 -0.82
CA LYS A 295 24.89 7.42 -1.74
C LYS A 295 23.95 7.65 -2.93
N ASP A 296 23.21 6.62 -3.33
CA ASP A 296 22.22 6.68 -4.42
C ASP A 296 20.85 7.20 -3.94
N ALA A 297 20.72 7.57 -2.67
CA ALA A 297 19.46 8.05 -2.12
C ALA A 297 19.04 9.39 -2.72
N THR A 298 17.77 9.43 -3.11
CA THR A 298 17.01 10.62 -3.48
C THR A 298 16.05 10.97 -2.35
N TYR A 299 15.90 12.28 -2.12
CA TYR A 299 14.98 12.81 -1.12
C TYR A 299 13.74 13.33 -1.84
N PHE A 300 12.57 12.93 -1.36
CA PHE A 300 11.29 13.28 -1.98
C PHE A 300 10.43 14.07 -0.99
N PHE A 301 9.99 15.25 -1.41
CA PHE A 301 8.95 16.01 -0.75
C PHE A 301 7.63 15.83 -1.51
N ARG A 302 6.55 15.51 -0.81
CA ARG A 302 5.20 15.40 -1.36
C ARG A 302 4.28 16.40 -0.67
N SER A 303 3.67 17.33 -1.42
CA SER A 303 2.79 18.33 -0.82
C SER A 303 1.49 17.72 -0.29
N ALA A 304 0.90 18.35 0.73
CA ALA A 304 -0.29 17.87 1.42
C ALA A 304 -1.61 18.11 0.66
N GLU A 305 -1.63 18.93 -0.40
CA GLU A 305 -2.85 19.31 -1.13
C GLU A 305 -3.60 18.14 -1.80
N HIS A 306 -3.08 16.91 -1.72
CA HIS A 306 -3.64 15.73 -2.37
C HIS A 306 -3.61 14.46 -1.52
N TYR A 307 -3.60 14.60 -0.19
CA TYR A 307 -3.86 13.51 0.77
C TYR A 307 -5.10 13.80 1.60
#